data_AF-A0A916RW96-F1
#
_entry.id   AF-A0A916RW96-F1
#
_cell.length_a   1.000
_cell.length_b   1.000
_cell.length_c   1.000
_cell.angle_alpha   90.00
_cell.angle_beta   90.00
_cell.angle_gamma   90.00
#
_symmetry.space_group_name_H-M   'P 1'
#
loop_
_entity.id
_entity.type
_entity.pdbx_description
1 polymer ?
#
loop_
_entity_poly.entity_id
_entity_poly.type
_entity_poly.pdbx_seq_one_letter_code
_entity_poly.pdbx_strand_id
1 'polypeptide(L)'
;MLSLIPSGLPSSLREPQTLALVGAGAAAALGFAIYALTRKRPTEEELERDRRELLARVGRITDGTIMDTMVGEVNNPDTSPSAEDTTPAPRIIVYNYRIAGVTYECAQDVTTLADQVRGIRSDLPVQVRYAPHNPGNSIIVADTWSGLRLTADHPHDRTDTAA
;
A
#
# COMPACT_ATOMS: atom_id res chain seq x y z
N MET A 1 48.95 21.64 52.40
CA MET A 1 48.68 21.18 51.03
C MET A 1 47.25 20.74 50.93
N LEU A 2 46.32 21.61 50.53
CA LEU A 2 45.00 21.23 50.01
C LEU A 2 44.31 22.51 49.52
N SER A 3 44.17 22.66 48.21
CA SER A 3 43.05 23.37 47.57
C SER A 3 43.37 23.48 46.09
N LEU A 4 42.66 22.69 45.28
CA LEU A 4 42.39 22.97 43.88
C LEU A 4 41.14 22.17 43.53
N ILE A 5 40.03 22.61 44.10
CA ILE A 5 38.71 22.32 43.54
C ILE A 5 38.58 23.29 42.36
N PRO A 6 38.50 22.84 41.10
CA PRO A 6 38.26 23.74 39.98
C PRO A 6 36.79 24.15 40.01
N SER A 7 36.50 25.25 40.72
CA SER A 7 35.21 25.94 40.71
C SER A 7 35.13 26.83 39.48
N GLY A 8 34.75 26.24 38.35
CA GLY A 8 34.63 26.93 37.07
C GLY A 8 33.38 26.53 36.29
N LEU A 9 32.21 26.50 36.93
CA LEU A 9 30.96 26.53 36.18
C LEU A 9 30.64 28.00 35.86
N PRO A 10 30.41 28.36 34.57
CA PRO A 10 30.12 29.73 34.19
C PRO A 10 28.83 30.23 34.86
N SER A 11 28.85 31.49 35.31
CA SER A 11 27.79 32.14 36.09
C SER A 11 26.42 32.22 35.40
N SER A 12 26.34 31.98 34.09
CA SER A 12 25.10 31.94 33.30
C SER A 12 24.21 30.73 33.60
N LEU A 13 24.75 29.65 34.19
CA LEU A 13 24.00 28.45 34.58
C LEU A 13 23.27 28.58 35.94
N ARG A 14 23.42 29.72 36.64
CA ARG A 14 22.73 29.97 37.92
C ARG A 14 21.42 30.75 37.77
N GLU A 15 21.12 31.29 36.59
CA GLU A 15 19.82 31.90 36.36
C GLU A 15 18.73 30.82 36.29
N PRO A 16 17.65 30.93 37.07
CA PRO A 16 16.58 29.94 37.06
C PRO A 16 15.93 29.81 35.67
N GLN A 17 15.99 30.88 34.87
CA GLN A 17 15.47 30.92 33.51
C GLN A 17 16.32 30.09 32.54
N THR A 18 17.65 30.14 32.63
CA THR A 18 18.53 29.36 31.74
C THR A 18 18.47 27.88 32.09
N LEU A 19 18.40 27.53 33.39
CA LEU A 19 18.18 26.15 33.84
C LEU A 19 16.82 25.60 33.37
N ALA A 20 15.77 26.41 33.46
CA ALA A 20 14.45 26.01 32.97
C ALA A 20 14.44 25.79 31.44
N LEU A 21 15.09 26.67 30.68
CA LEU A 21 15.18 26.55 29.23
C LEU A 21 15.97 25.31 28.79
N VAL A 22 17.14 25.06 29.42
CA VAL A 22 17.96 23.88 29.16
C VAL A 22 17.21 22.60 29.53
N GLY A 23 16.55 22.59 30.69
CA GLY A 23 15.72 21.46 31.13
C GLY A 23 14.57 21.17 30.17
N ALA A 24 13.85 22.20 29.72
CA ALA A 24 12.77 22.06 28.74
C ALA A 24 13.29 21.55 27.39
N GLY A 25 14.42 22.07 26.91
CA GLY A 25 15.06 21.61 25.67
C GLY A 25 15.49 20.14 25.75
N ALA A 26 16.11 19.75 26.87
CA ALA A 26 16.52 18.36 27.11
C ALA A 26 15.30 17.40 27.17
N ALA A 27 14.22 17.81 27.83
CA ALA A 27 12.99 17.03 27.89
C ALA A 27 12.33 16.88 26.50
N ALA A 28 12.28 17.94 25.70
CA ALA A 28 11.75 17.89 24.34
C ALA A 28 12.57 16.97 23.43
N ALA A 29 13.91 17.07 23.50
CA ALA A 29 14.81 16.20 22.74
C ALA A 29 14.65 14.73 23.14
N LEU A 30 14.56 14.45 24.45
CA LEU A 30 14.34 13.10 24.97
C LEU A 30 12.98 12.54 24.53
N GLY A 31 11.92 13.35 24.62
CA GLY A 31 10.59 12.99 24.16
C GLY A 31 10.56 12.67 22.65
N PHE A 32 11.21 13.50 21.83
CA PHE A 32 11.33 13.25 20.39
C PHE A 32 12.13 11.98 20.09
N ALA A 33 13.24 11.74 20.79
CA ALA A 33 14.04 10.53 20.63
C ALA A 33 13.23 9.28 20.97
N ILE A 34 12.50 9.27 22.09
CA ILE A 34 11.62 8.16 22.48
C ILE A 34 10.54 7.95 21.41
N TYR A 35 9.87 9.03 20.96
CA TYR A 35 8.86 8.93 19.91
C TYR A 35 9.44 8.34 18.62
N ALA A 36 10.59 8.84 18.14
CA ALA A 36 11.22 8.37 16.91
C ALA A 36 11.66 6.91 17.00
N LEU A 37 12.17 6.47 18.16
CA LEU A 37 12.61 5.08 18.38
C LEU A 37 11.43 4.11 18.58
N THR A 38 10.30 4.58 19.11
CA THR A 38 9.11 3.76 19.35
C THR A 38 8.08 3.80 18.21
N ARG A 39 8.23 4.73 17.26
CA ARG A 39 7.33 4.85 16.12
C ARG A 39 7.40 3.58 15.27
N LYS A 40 6.26 2.91 15.11
CA LYS A 40 6.13 1.74 14.23
C LYS A 40 6.44 2.13 12.79
N ARG A 41 7.28 1.32 12.13
CA ARG A 41 7.47 1.40 10.68
C ARG A 41 6.19 0.90 10.00
N PRO A 42 5.75 1.54 8.90
CA PRO A 42 4.63 1.03 8.12
C PRO A 42 4.91 -0.39 7.67
N THR A 43 3.89 -1.23 7.67
CA THR A 43 4.01 -2.60 7.16
C THR A 43 4.16 -2.60 5.63
N GLU A 44 4.65 -3.68 5.05
CA GLU A 44 4.78 -3.79 3.58
C GLU A 44 3.42 -3.64 2.88
N GLU A 45 2.35 -4.16 3.48
CA GLU A 45 0.99 -4.03 2.97
C GLU A 45 0.50 -2.57 3.04
N GLU A 46 0.78 -1.86 4.13
CA GLU A 46 0.47 -0.43 4.27
C GLU A 46 1.22 0.40 3.22
N LEU A 47 2.52 0.14 3.02
CA LEU A 47 3.31 0.81 1.99
C LEU A 47 2.76 0.55 0.59
N GLU A 48 2.37 -0.69 0.30
CA GLU A 48 1.79 -1.05 -0.99
C GLU A 48 0.40 -0.42 -1.18
N ARG A 49 -0.41 -0.33 -0.11
CA ARG A 49 -1.70 0.37 -0.14
C ARG A 49 -1.52 1.86 -0.41
N ASP A 50 -0.60 2.52 0.29
CA ASP A 50 -0.27 3.93 0.11
C ASP A 50 0.24 4.20 -1.32
N ARG A 51 1.09 3.31 -1.86
CA ARG A 51 1.56 3.39 -3.26
C ARG A 51 0.39 3.34 -4.24
N ARG A 52 -0.53 2.39 -4.06
CA ARG A 52 -1.74 2.24 -4.90
C ARG A 52 -2.64 3.46 -4.79
N GLU A 53 -2.89 3.97 -3.59
CA GLU A 53 -3.73 5.15 -3.37
C GLU A 53 -3.12 6.40 -4.00
N LEU A 54 -1.80 6.58 -3.89
CA LEU A 54 -1.09 7.67 -4.55
C LEU A 54 -1.31 7.61 -6.07
N LEU A 55 -1.08 6.44 -6.69
CA LEU A 55 -1.30 6.28 -8.13
C LEU A 55 -2.77 6.47 -8.53
N ALA A 56 -3.72 5.97 -7.74
CA ALA A 56 -5.15 6.17 -7.96
C ALA A 56 -5.53 7.66 -7.94
N ARG A 57 -4.87 8.45 -7.08
CA ARG A 57 -5.11 9.88 -6.92
C ARG A 57 -4.44 10.73 -8.01
N VAL A 58 -3.15 10.50 -8.28
CA VAL A 58 -2.32 11.41 -9.10
C VAL A 58 -1.76 10.80 -10.40
N GLY A 59 -1.90 9.50 -10.60
CA GLY A 59 -1.40 8.82 -11.80
C GLY A 59 -2.11 9.28 -13.07
N ARG A 60 -1.39 9.32 -14.19
CA ARG A 60 -1.98 9.54 -15.52
C ARG A 60 -2.65 8.26 -16.02
N ILE A 61 -3.69 8.41 -16.83
CA ILE A 61 -4.46 7.29 -17.37
C ILE A 61 -4.04 7.04 -18.83
N THR A 62 -3.95 5.77 -19.21
CA THR A 62 -3.80 5.31 -20.59
C THR A 62 -4.56 3.99 -20.78
N ASP A 63 -4.83 3.61 -22.01
CA ASP A 63 -5.34 2.27 -22.32
C ASP A 63 -4.20 1.24 -22.26
N GLY A 64 -4.57 0.01 -21.87
CA GLY A 64 -3.71 -1.15 -21.85
C GLY A 64 -4.50 -2.44 -22.09
N THR A 65 -3.81 -3.57 -22.08
CA THR A 65 -4.39 -4.90 -22.32
C THR A 65 -3.91 -5.86 -21.25
N ILE A 66 -4.81 -6.72 -20.78
CA ILE A 66 -4.45 -7.83 -19.89
C ILE A 66 -3.78 -8.92 -20.71
N MET A 67 -2.62 -9.36 -20.26
CA MET A 67 -1.88 -10.48 -20.87
C MET A 67 -2.23 -11.80 -20.20
N ASP A 68 -2.25 -11.82 -18.87
CA ASP A 68 -2.51 -13.02 -18.09
C ASP A 68 -3.16 -12.67 -16.74
N THR A 69 -3.94 -13.60 -16.21
CA THR A 69 -4.55 -13.51 -14.88
C THR A 69 -4.23 -14.80 -14.13
N MET A 70 -3.23 -14.74 -13.25
CA MET A 70 -2.86 -15.85 -12.40
C MET A 70 -3.71 -15.78 -11.14
N VAL A 71 -4.82 -16.51 -11.13
CA VAL A 71 -5.66 -16.68 -9.95
C VAL A 71 -5.35 -18.07 -9.40
N GLY A 72 -4.69 -18.14 -8.24
CA GLY A 72 -4.51 -19.42 -7.55
C GLY A 72 -5.89 -19.99 -7.19
N GLU A 73 -6.29 -21.06 -7.86
CA GLU A 73 -7.51 -21.77 -7.49
C GLU A 73 -7.26 -22.55 -6.21
N VAL A 74 -7.90 -22.15 -5.10
CA VAL A 74 -8.14 -23.07 -3.96
C VAL A 74 -9.35 -23.93 -4.32
N ASN A 75 -9.26 -24.67 -5.42
CA ASN A 75 -10.26 -25.66 -5.82
C ASN A 75 -9.65 -27.04 -5.63
N ASN A 76 -9.46 -27.45 -4.37
CA ASN A 76 -9.29 -28.87 -4.08
C ASN A 76 -10.61 -29.36 -3.48
N PRO A 77 -11.52 -29.97 -4.28
CA PRO A 77 -12.82 -30.45 -3.79
C PRO A 77 -12.69 -31.56 -2.72
N ASP A 78 -11.49 -32.15 -2.57
CA ASP A 78 -11.21 -33.22 -1.63
C ASP A 78 -10.45 -32.77 -0.35
N THR A 79 -10.12 -31.48 -0.20
CA THR A 79 -9.47 -30.99 1.02
C THR A 79 -10.52 -30.33 1.92
N SER A 80 -11.06 -31.12 2.85
CA SER A 80 -11.82 -30.62 4.00
C SER A 80 -11.04 -29.46 4.62
N PRO A 81 -11.68 -28.32 4.97
CA PRO A 81 -10.97 -27.15 5.50
C PRO A 81 -10.36 -27.51 6.85
N SER A 82 -9.09 -27.93 6.85
CA SER A 82 -8.26 -27.91 8.04
C SER A 82 -8.13 -26.45 8.45
N ALA A 83 -8.60 -26.13 9.66
CA ALA A 83 -8.85 -24.78 10.15
C ALA A 83 -7.59 -23.90 10.38
N GLU A 84 -6.46 -24.21 9.75
CA GLU A 84 -5.16 -23.60 10.11
C GLU A 84 -4.49 -22.74 9.03
N ASP A 85 -4.85 -22.86 7.74
CA ASP A 85 -4.21 -22.04 6.67
C ASP A 85 -5.24 -21.19 5.89
N THR A 86 -5.72 -20.10 6.50
CA THR A 86 -6.56 -19.08 5.83
C THR A 86 -5.69 -18.06 5.08
N THR A 87 -4.72 -18.51 4.28
CA THR A 87 -3.98 -17.60 3.40
C THR A 87 -4.77 -17.44 2.10
N PRO A 88 -5.25 -16.23 1.75
CA PRO A 88 -5.96 -16.03 0.48
C PRO A 88 -5.03 -16.38 -0.67
N ALA A 89 -5.51 -17.18 -1.63
CA ALA A 89 -4.69 -17.58 -2.76
C ALA A 89 -4.19 -16.36 -3.54
N PRO A 90 -2.92 -16.40 -3.98
CA PRO A 90 -2.31 -15.29 -4.69
C PRO A 90 -3.08 -15.00 -5.97
N ARG A 91 -3.35 -13.72 -6.21
CA ARG A 91 -3.96 -13.22 -7.45
C ARG A 91 -3.05 -12.18 -8.06
N ILE A 92 -2.55 -12.46 -9.25
CA ILE A 92 -1.67 -11.55 -10.00
C ILE A 92 -2.29 -11.29 -11.37
N ILE A 93 -2.33 -10.02 -11.78
CA ILE A 93 -2.73 -9.65 -13.14
C ILE A 93 -1.50 -9.11 -13.87
N VAL A 94 -1.18 -9.72 -15.01
CA VAL A 94 -0.13 -9.27 -15.92
C VAL A 94 -0.80 -8.46 -17.03
N TYR A 95 -0.29 -7.26 -17.29
CA TYR A 95 -0.83 -6.36 -18.29
C TYR A 95 0.29 -5.58 -18.98
N ASN A 96 -0.02 -5.07 -20.17
CA ASN A 96 0.86 -4.15 -20.87
C ASN A 96 0.13 -2.87 -21.27
N TYR A 97 0.91 -1.82 -21.49
CA TYR A 97 0.46 -0.55 -22.05
C TYR A 97 1.64 0.17 -22.70
N ARG A 98 1.35 1.21 -23.50
CA ARG A 98 2.38 1.89 -24.29
C ARG A 98 2.40 3.39 -24.02
N ILE A 99 3.57 3.94 -23.73
CA ILE A 99 3.80 5.39 -23.55
C ILE A 99 4.99 5.81 -24.40
N ALA A 100 4.84 6.89 -25.18
CA ALA A 100 5.90 7.48 -26.00
C ALA A 100 6.64 6.44 -26.88
N GLY A 101 5.90 5.45 -27.40
CA GLY A 101 6.46 4.39 -28.25
C GLY A 101 7.01 3.18 -27.50
N VAL A 102 7.22 3.26 -26.19
CA VAL A 102 7.75 2.19 -25.32
C VAL A 102 6.61 1.38 -24.72
N THR A 103 6.68 0.05 -24.83
CA THR A 103 5.75 -0.87 -24.20
C THR A 103 6.28 -1.26 -22.82
N TYR A 104 5.42 -1.13 -21.82
CA TYR A 104 5.68 -1.57 -20.46
C TYR A 104 4.83 -2.81 -20.20
N GLU A 105 5.46 -3.84 -19.67
CA GLU A 105 4.80 -5.04 -19.17
C GLU A 105 4.96 -5.06 -17.66
N CYS A 106 3.85 -5.23 -16.95
CA CYS A 106 3.79 -5.11 -15.50
C CYS A 106 2.90 -6.21 -14.92
N ALA A 107 3.23 -6.64 -13.71
CA ALA A 107 2.42 -7.53 -12.91
C ALA A 107 1.93 -6.77 -11.68
N GLN A 108 0.64 -6.87 -11.38
CA GLN A 108 0.07 -6.33 -10.16
C GLN A 108 -0.47 -7.46 -9.29
N ASP A 109 0.02 -7.54 -8.06
CA ASP A 109 -0.60 -8.35 -7.01
C ASP A 109 -1.91 -7.69 -6.57
N VAL A 110 -2.99 -8.45 -6.66
CA VAL A 110 -4.36 -8.05 -6.33
C VAL A 110 -4.99 -9.01 -5.32
N THR A 111 -4.16 -9.74 -4.57
CA THR A 111 -4.60 -10.71 -3.54
C THR A 111 -5.45 -10.01 -2.47
N THR A 112 -5.06 -8.81 -2.05
CA THR A 112 -5.81 -7.98 -1.09
C THR A 112 -7.02 -7.27 -1.70
N LEU A 113 -7.19 -7.34 -3.03
CA LEU A 113 -8.24 -6.66 -3.80
C LEU A 113 -9.23 -7.65 -4.43
N ALA A 114 -9.30 -8.88 -3.90
CA ALA A 114 -10.07 -9.99 -4.49
C ALA A 114 -11.53 -9.62 -4.84
N ASP A 115 -12.18 -8.80 -4.03
CA ASP A 115 -13.57 -8.39 -4.25
C ASP A 115 -13.76 -7.45 -5.45
N GLN A 116 -12.73 -6.69 -5.82
CA GLN A 116 -12.74 -5.74 -6.93
C GLN A 116 -12.40 -6.40 -8.27
N VAL A 117 -11.99 -7.67 -8.24
CA VAL A 117 -11.33 -8.38 -9.35
C VAL A 117 -12.16 -9.60 -9.80
N ARG A 118 -13.46 -9.61 -9.52
CA ARG A 118 -14.36 -10.72 -9.89
C ARG A 118 -14.88 -10.56 -11.32
N GLY A 119 -14.82 -11.63 -12.12
CA GLY A 119 -15.40 -11.65 -13.48
C GLY A 119 -14.68 -10.74 -14.49
N ILE A 120 -13.35 -10.64 -14.40
CA ILE A 120 -12.53 -9.82 -15.29
C ILE A 120 -12.73 -10.25 -16.75
N ARG A 121 -12.95 -9.26 -17.62
CA ARG A 121 -12.96 -9.40 -19.07
C ARG A 121 -11.60 -9.07 -19.65
N SER A 122 -10.76 -10.09 -19.84
CA SER A 122 -9.44 -9.97 -20.47
C SER A 122 -9.50 -9.69 -21.97
N ASP A 123 -10.66 -9.90 -22.59
CA ASP A 123 -10.91 -9.66 -24.01
C ASP A 123 -11.11 -8.18 -24.36
N LEU A 124 -11.26 -7.31 -23.36
CA LEU A 124 -11.48 -5.87 -23.54
C LEU A 124 -10.28 -5.03 -23.07
N PRO A 125 -10.06 -3.85 -23.68
CA PRO A 125 -9.09 -2.89 -23.17
C PRO A 125 -9.40 -2.45 -21.74
N VAL A 126 -8.34 -2.35 -20.94
CA VAL A 126 -8.36 -1.84 -19.58
C VAL A 126 -7.77 -0.45 -19.51
N GLN A 127 -8.10 0.29 -18.46
CA GLN A 127 -7.40 1.53 -18.13
C GLN A 127 -6.25 1.23 -17.17
N VAL A 128 -5.10 1.81 -17.46
CA VAL A 128 -3.89 1.76 -16.61
C VAL A 128 -3.64 3.14 -16.05
N ARG A 129 -3.40 3.23 -14.74
CA ARG A 129 -2.85 4.42 -14.09
C ARG A 129 -1.36 4.25 -13.86
N TYR A 130 -0.56 5.23 -14.27
CA TYR A 130 0.89 5.19 -14.16
C TYR A 130 1.48 6.50 -13.64
N ALA A 131 2.67 6.42 -13.03
CA ALA A 131 3.44 7.60 -12.65
C ALA A 131 4.19 8.16 -13.87
N PRO A 132 3.98 9.43 -14.29
CA PRO A 132 4.58 9.94 -15.53
C PRO A 132 6.12 9.96 -15.56
N HIS A 133 6.75 10.10 -14.38
CA HIS A 133 8.21 10.11 -14.23
C HIS A 133 8.81 8.72 -14.03
N ASN A 134 7.98 7.71 -13.79
CA ASN A 134 8.38 6.31 -13.69
C ASN A 134 7.22 5.44 -14.21
N PRO A 135 7.06 5.30 -15.54
CA PRO A 135 5.90 4.63 -16.10
C PRO A 135 5.71 3.23 -15.53
N GLY A 136 6.78 2.43 -15.40
CA GLY A 136 6.72 1.09 -14.81
C GLY A 136 6.03 1.02 -13.44
N ASN A 137 6.03 2.11 -12.67
CA ASN A 137 5.16 2.25 -11.51
C ASN A 137 3.71 2.53 -11.95
N SER A 138 2.95 1.44 -12.11
CA SER A 138 1.58 1.46 -12.63
C SER A 138 0.65 0.51 -11.88
N ILE A 139 -0.65 0.73 -12.05
CA ILE A 139 -1.75 -0.08 -11.51
C ILE A 139 -2.91 -0.13 -12.50
N ILE A 140 -3.69 -1.20 -12.43
CA ILE A 140 -5.00 -1.35 -13.10
C ILE A 140 -6.17 -1.37 -12.11
N VAL A 141 -5.88 -1.57 -10.82
CA VAL A 141 -6.88 -1.58 -9.75
C VAL A 141 -6.30 -1.07 -8.43
N ALA A 142 -7.11 -0.41 -7.62
CA ALA A 142 -6.84 0.04 -6.27
C ALA A 142 -8.17 0.18 -5.51
N ASP A 143 -8.11 0.35 -4.20
CA ASP A 143 -9.26 0.44 -3.31
C ASP A 143 -10.27 1.52 -3.73
N THR A 144 -9.80 2.62 -4.32
CA THR A 144 -10.61 3.78 -4.72
C THR A 144 -10.77 3.92 -6.23
N TRP A 145 -10.18 3.05 -7.04
CA TRP A 145 -10.20 3.17 -8.49
C TRP A 145 -9.98 1.83 -9.20
N SER A 146 -10.78 1.54 -10.23
CA SER A 146 -10.58 0.36 -11.09
C SER A 146 -10.62 0.74 -12.56
N GLY A 147 -9.63 0.26 -13.30
CA GLY A 147 -9.57 0.31 -14.76
C GLY A 147 -10.00 -1.00 -15.42
N LEU A 148 -10.37 -2.02 -14.63
CA LEU A 148 -10.79 -3.32 -15.13
C LEU A 148 -12.20 -3.26 -15.74
N ARG A 149 -12.43 -4.11 -16.75
CA ARG A 149 -13.77 -4.40 -17.26
C ARG A 149 -14.28 -5.65 -16.58
N LEU A 150 -15.37 -5.53 -15.84
CA LEU A 150 -15.99 -6.67 -15.15
C LEU A 150 -17.26 -7.08 -15.90
N THR A 151 -17.55 -8.36 -15.90
CA THR A 151 -18.83 -8.88 -16.38
C THR A 151 -19.90 -8.44 -15.37
N ALA A 152 -21.02 -7.91 -15.85
CA ALA A 152 -22.15 -7.66 -14.97
C ALA A 152 -22.63 -9.02 -14.44
N ASP A 153 -22.60 -9.22 -13.12
CA ASP A 153 -23.25 -10.35 -12.50
C ASP A 153 -24.75 -10.16 -12.73
N HIS A 154 -25.34 -10.86 -13.69
CA HIS A 154 -26.77 -10.81 -13.94
C HIS A 154 -27.43 -11.68 -12.87
N PRO A 155 -28.21 -11.11 -11.93
CA PRO A 155 -28.96 -11.93 -10.99
C PRO A 155 -29.99 -12.71 -11.81
N HIS A 156 -29.91 -14.05 -11.80
CA HIS A 156 -31.01 -14.85 -12.33
C HIS A 156 -32.27 -14.52 -11.52
N ASP A 157 -33.23 -13.86 -12.18
CA ASP A 157 -34.56 -13.64 -11.65
C ASP A 157 -35.18 -15.01 -11.39
N ARG A 158 -35.34 -15.34 -10.10
CA ARG A 158 -35.95 -16.58 -9.63
C ARG A 158 -37.43 -16.48 -9.95
N THR A 159 -37.82 -16.85 -11.16
CA THR A 159 -39.23 -17.14 -11.45
C THR A 159 -39.61 -18.36 -10.63
N ASP A 160 -40.27 -18.11 -9.50
CA ASP A 160 -41.11 -19.06 -8.81
C ASP A 160 -42.14 -19.60 -9.83
N THR A 161 -41.82 -20.72 -10.47
CA THR A 161 -42.84 -21.57 -11.07
C THR A 161 -43.48 -22.35 -9.93
N ALA A 162 -44.45 -21.71 -9.29
CA ALA A 162 -45.51 -22.41 -8.61
C ALA A 162 -46.41 -23.05 -9.67
N ALA A 163 -46.37 -24.38 -9.76
CA ALA A 163 -47.44 -25.21 -10.32
C ALA A 163 -47.42 -26.56 -9.60
#